data_AF-A0A4W6FI40-F1
#
_entry.id   AF-A0A4W6FI40-F1
#
_cell.length_a   1.000
_cell.length_b   1.000
_cell.length_c   1.000
_cell.angle_alpha   90.00
_cell.angle_beta   90.00
_cell.angle_gamma   90.00
#
_symmetry.space_group_name_H-M   'P 1'
#
loop_
_entity.id
_entity.type
_entity.pdbx_description
1 polymer ?
#
loop_
_entity_poly.entity_id
_entity_poly.type
_entity_poly.pdbx_seq_one_letter_code
_entity_poly.pdbx_strand_id
1 'polypeptide(L)'
;MILFYYYLDARGRKPAIEANSQRMAYRGQGQKVQKVMVQPINLIFRYLQNRSRIQVWLYEQVNMRIEGCIIGFDEYMNLVLDDAEEVHMKTKNRKPLGRIMLKGDNITLLQSVSN
;
A
#
# COMPACT_ATOMS: atom_id res chain seq x y z
N MET A 1 -9.81 -19.66 -4.65
CA MET A 1 -11.19 -19.21 -4.96
C MET A 1 -11.48 -17.73 -4.70
N ILE A 2 -10.76 -17.02 -3.81
CA ILE A 2 -11.01 -15.59 -3.55
C ILE A 2 -10.41 -14.66 -4.62
N LEU A 3 -9.30 -15.05 -5.28
CA LEU A 3 -8.66 -14.24 -6.32
C LEU A 3 -9.55 -13.98 -7.56
N PHE A 4 -10.50 -14.87 -7.88
CA PHE A 4 -11.33 -14.73 -9.09
C PHE A 4 -12.48 -13.72 -8.92
N TYR A 5 -12.98 -13.51 -7.70
CA TYR A 5 -14.12 -12.62 -7.45
C TYR A 5 -13.78 -11.13 -7.56
N TYR A 6 -12.50 -10.76 -7.50
CA TYR A 6 -12.09 -9.36 -7.64
C TYR A 6 -11.78 -8.93 -9.07
N TYR A 7 -11.69 -9.87 -10.03
CA TYR A 7 -11.43 -9.56 -11.43
C TYR A 7 -12.69 -9.47 -12.30
N LEU A 8 -13.85 -9.89 -11.77
CA LEU A 8 -15.11 -9.96 -12.51
C LEU A 8 -16.24 -9.46 -11.62
N ASP A 9 -16.97 -8.42 -12.05
CA ASP A 9 -18.31 -8.12 -11.51
C ASP A 9 -19.19 -9.39 -11.61
N ALA A 10 -20.30 -9.49 -10.88
CA ALA A 10 -21.25 -10.63 -10.87
C ALA A 10 -21.83 -11.00 -12.26
N ARG A 11 -21.40 -10.27 -13.31
CA ARG A 11 -21.70 -10.45 -14.74
C ARG A 11 -20.48 -10.89 -15.58
N GLY A 12 -19.37 -11.31 -14.97
CA GLY A 12 -18.22 -11.84 -15.71
C GLY A 12 -17.45 -10.80 -16.54
N ARG A 13 -17.54 -9.50 -16.20
CA ARG A 13 -16.85 -8.42 -16.94
C ARG A 13 -15.72 -7.82 -16.11
N LYS A 14 -14.55 -7.65 -16.74
CA LYS A 14 -13.42 -6.91 -16.17
C LYS A 14 -13.77 -5.41 -16.06
N PRO A 15 -13.50 -4.73 -14.94
CA PRO A 15 -13.67 -3.28 -14.87
C PRO A 15 -12.65 -2.58 -15.78
N ALA A 16 -13.15 -1.73 -16.67
CA ALA A 16 -12.33 -0.97 -17.61
C ALA A 16 -11.50 0.08 -16.86
N ILE A 17 -10.20 -0.20 -16.69
CA ILE A 17 -9.18 0.83 -16.47
C ILE A 17 -8.75 1.32 -17.85
N GLU A 18 -9.56 2.20 -18.45
CA GLU A 18 -9.20 2.87 -19.69
C GLU A 18 -8.10 3.90 -19.42
N ALA A 19 -6.91 3.62 -19.97
CA ALA A 19 -5.89 4.61 -20.19
C ALA A 19 -6.41 5.64 -21.20
N ASN A 20 -6.55 6.90 -20.80
CA ASN A 20 -6.79 8.00 -21.72
C ASN A 20 -5.77 9.12 -21.51
N SER A 21 -4.68 9.01 -22.25
CA SER A 21 -3.84 10.14 -22.62
C SER A 21 -4.52 10.82 -23.81
N GLN A 22 -5.16 11.97 -23.58
CA GLN A 22 -5.13 13.16 -24.46
C GLN A 22 -6.16 14.22 -24.01
N ARG A 23 -5.63 15.43 -23.74
CA ARG A 23 -6.26 16.77 -23.82
C ARG A 23 -7.65 16.93 -23.16
N MET A 24 -7.68 17.48 -21.95
CA MET A 24 -8.90 18.06 -21.38
C MET A 24 -8.83 19.59 -21.30
N ALA A 25 -9.61 20.24 -22.16
CA ALA A 25 -10.06 21.61 -21.96
C ALA A 25 -11.03 21.64 -20.78
N TYR A 26 -10.82 22.59 -19.86
CA TYR A 26 -11.69 22.81 -18.71
C TYR A 26 -13.12 23.15 -19.18
N ARG A 27 -14.07 22.23 -18.98
CA ARG A 27 -15.49 22.56 -18.98
C ARG A 27 -16.07 22.13 -17.63
N GLY A 28 -16.39 23.13 -16.82
CA GLY A 28 -16.95 22.97 -15.49
C GLY A 28 -18.29 22.24 -15.51
N GLN A 29 -18.28 21.00 -15.06
CA GLN A 29 -19.33 20.40 -14.26
C GLN A 29 -18.60 19.64 -13.16
N GLY A 30 -18.75 20.06 -11.91
CA GLY A 30 -18.15 19.38 -10.77
C GLY A 30 -18.64 17.94 -10.71
N GLN A 31 -17.86 17.02 -11.27
CA GLN A 31 -18.04 15.59 -11.06
C GLN A 31 -17.94 15.38 -9.55
N LYS A 32 -19.07 15.12 -8.91
CA LYS A 32 -19.11 14.65 -7.53
C LYS A 32 -18.39 13.31 -7.52
N VAL A 33 -17.09 13.33 -7.24
CA VAL A 33 -16.31 12.13 -7.03
C VAL A 33 -16.93 11.42 -5.84
N GLN A 34 -17.72 10.37 -6.08
CA GLN A 34 -18.17 9.50 -5.01
C GLN A 34 -16.94 8.82 -4.44
N LYS A 35 -16.57 9.19 -3.22
CA LYS A 35 -15.43 8.58 -2.53
C LYS A 35 -15.83 7.16 -2.16
N VAL A 36 -15.38 6.20 -2.97
CA VAL A 36 -15.54 4.78 -2.67
C VAL A 36 -14.83 4.51 -1.34
N MET A 37 -15.59 4.03 -0.35
CA MET A 37 -15.02 3.60 0.92
C MET A 37 -14.38 2.23 0.72
N VAL A 38 -13.10 2.11 1.08
CA VAL A 38 -12.32 0.88 0.91
C VAL A 38 -11.99 0.33 2.29
N GLN A 39 -12.22 -0.97 2.49
CA GLN A 39 -11.82 -1.65 3.72
C GLN A 39 -10.29 -1.63 3.87
N PRO A 40 -9.73 -1.41 5.07
CA PRO A 40 -8.28 -1.31 5.27
C PRO A 40 -7.51 -2.55 4.78
N ILE A 41 -8.08 -3.74 4.92
CA ILE A 41 -7.45 -4.96 4.44
C ILE A 41 -7.22 -4.94 2.91
N ASN A 42 -8.14 -4.32 2.16
CA ASN A 42 -7.99 -4.17 0.71
C ASN A 42 -6.81 -3.25 0.35
N LEU A 43 -6.46 -2.31 1.23
CA LEU A 43 -5.28 -1.46 1.05
C LEU A 43 -3.99 -2.28 1.18
N ILE A 44 -3.90 -3.15 2.19
CA ILE A 44 -2.76 -4.06 2.39
C ILE A 44 -2.64 -5.03 1.21
N PHE A 45 -3.76 -5.61 0.76
CA PHE A 45 -3.78 -6.45 -0.43
C PHE A 45 -3.25 -5.72 -1.66
N ARG A 46 -3.64 -4.46 -1.86
CA ARG A 46 -3.15 -3.64 -2.97
C ARG A 46 -1.64 -3.42 -2.89
N TYR A 47 -1.09 -3.17 -1.70
CA TYR A 47 0.37 -3.03 -1.52
C TYR A 47 1.12 -4.31 -1.84
N LEU A 48 0.59 -5.47 -1.42
CA LEU A 48 1.17 -6.77 -1.71
C LEU A 48 1.13 -7.08 -3.23
N GLN A 49 -0.02 -6.89 -3.87
CA GLN A 49 -0.20 -7.16 -5.31
C GLN A 49 0.67 -6.28 -6.20
N ASN A 50 0.71 -4.98 -5.90
CA ASN A 50 1.47 -4.02 -6.69
C ASN A 50 2.96 -3.99 -6.34
N ARG A 51 3.41 -4.82 -5.38
CA ARG A 51 4.76 -4.77 -4.80
C ARG A 51 5.16 -3.34 -4.45
N SER A 52 4.22 -2.57 -3.91
CA SER A 52 4.45 -1.18 -3.57
C SER A 52 5.40 -1.09 -2.39
N ARG A 53 6.41 -0.23 -2.51
CA ARG A 53 7.25 0.10 -1.36
C ARG A 53 6.41 0.91 -0.39
N ILE A 54 6.37 0.45 0.86
CA ILE A 54 5.65 1.08 1.94
C ILE A 54 6.62 1.53 3.01
N GLN A 55 6.21 2.52 3.80
CA GLN A 55 6.85 2.97 5.01
C GLN A 55 5.94 2.66 6.20
N VAL A 56 6.51 1.99 7.18
CA VAL A 56 5.89 1.59 8.43
C VAL A 56 6.38 2.50 9.54
N TRP A 57 5.44 3.14 10.22
CA TRP A 57 5.72 3.90 11.43
C TRP A 57 5.64 2.96 12.61
N LEU A 58 6.65 3.02 13.47
CA LEU A 58 6.79 2.12 14.61
C LEU A 58 6.10 2.70 15.84
N TYR A 59 5.52 1.84 16.67
CA TYR A 59 4.99 2.21 17.97
C TYR A 59 6.11 2.75 18.87
N GLU A 60 5.84 3.87 19.56
CA GLU A 60 6.77 4.62 20.43
C GLU A 60 8.09 5.13 19.80
N GLN A 61 8.48 4.64 18.62
CA GLN A 61 9.74 5.00 17.97
C GLN A 61 9.52 5.97 16.80
N VAL A 62 9.52 7.27 17.11
CA VAL A 62 9.28 8.33 16.11
C VAL A 62 10.48 8.67 15.23
N ASN A 63 11.70 8.33 15.67
CA ASN A 63 12.94 8.71 14.98
C ASN A 63 13.33 7.76 13.84
N MET A 64 12.70 6.58 13.78
CA MET A 64 13.02 5.51 12.84
C MET A 64 11.74 4.98 12.22
N ARG A 65 11.81 4.64 10.94
CA ARG A 65 10.74 3.97 10.19
C ARG A 65 11.30 2.77 9.47
N ILE A 66 10.46 1.78 9.18
CA ILE A 66 10.85 0.65 8.34
C ILE A 66 10.27 0.87 6.96
N GLU A 67 11.08 0.80 5.92
CA GLU A 67 10.59 0.76 4.54
C GLU A 67 10.81 -0.61 3.94
N GLY A 68 9.92 -1.05 3.06
CA GLY A 68 10.05 -2.34 2.39
C GLY A 68 8.84 -2.67 1.52
N CYS A 69 8.89 -3.82 0.84
CA CYS A 69 7.79 -4.31 0.01
C CYS A 69 7.10 -5.47 0.73
N ILE A 70 5.77 -5.40 0.91
CA ILE A 70 5.02 -6.49 1.55
C ILE A 70 5.01 -7.71 0.64
N ILE A 71 5.41 -8.86 1.18
CA ILE A 71 5.34 -10.17 0.50
C ILE A 71 4.39 -11.15 1.19
N GLY A 72 3.96 -10.85 2.41
CA GLY A 72 2.97 -11.63 3.14
C GLY A 72 2.46 -10.85 4.36
N PHE A 73 1.25 -11.17 4.80
CA PHE A 73 0.68 -10.69 6.06
C PHE A 73 -0.27 -11.74 6.65
N ASP A 74 -0.58 -11.61 7.93
CA ASP A 74 -1.52 -12.49 8.64
C ASP A 74 -2.68 -11.72 9.33
N GLU A 75 -3.51 -12.43 10.08
CA GLU A 75 -4.65 -11.87 10.82
C GLU A 75 -4.25 -10.92 11.96
N TYR A 76 -3.02 -11.00 12.45
CA TYR A 76 -2.45 -10.13 13.49
C TYR A 76 -1.73 -8.91 12.90
N MET A 77 -1.76 -8.75 11.57
CA MET A 77 -0.99 -7.74 10.83
C MET A 77 0.53 -7.88 10.99
N ASN A 78 1.05 -9.07 11.29
CA ASN A 78 2.47 -9.32 11.11
C ASN A 78 2.78 -9.22 9.62
N LEU A 79 3.81 -8.47 9.25
CA LEU A 79 4.18 -8.24 7.86
C LEU A 79 5.50 -8.92 7.56
N VAL A 80 5.55 -9.67 6.47
CA VAL A 80 6.82 -10.09 5.87
C VAL A 80 7.20 -9.04 4.82
N LEU A 81 8.35 -8.39 5.02
CA LEU A 81 8.86 -7.33 4.14
C LEU A 81 10.12 -7.83 3.42
N ASP A 82 10.18 -7.58 2.12
CA ASP A 82 11.38 -7.74 1.29
C ASP A 82 12.06 -6.39 1.05
N ASP A 83 13.36 -6.42 0.74
CA ASP A 83 14.20 -5.24 0.51
C ASP A 83 14.03 -4.17 1.60
N ALA A 84 13.92 -4.63 2.86
CA ALA A 84 13.60 -3.77 3.98
C ALA A 84 14.80 -2.93 4.41
N GLU A 85 14.54 -1.71 4.86
CA GLU A 85 15.52 -0.76 5.34
C GLU A 85 15.01 -0.03 6.59
N GLU A 86 15.90 0.22 7.55
CA GLU A 86 15.66 1.20 8.63
C GLU A 86 15.95 2.59 8.07
N VAL A 87 15.00 3.51 8.19
CA VAL A 87 15.14 4.90 7.76
C VAL A 87 15.11 5.80 8.99
N HIS A 88 16.25 6.41 9.29
CA HIS A 88 16.35 7.38 10.37
C HIS A 88 15.87 8.76 9.90
N MET A 89 14.83 9.30 10.55
CA MET A 89 14.15 10.51 10.09
C MET A 89 15.00 11.77 10.15
N LYS A 90 15.88 11.87 11.17
CA LYS A 90 16.76 13.03 11.39
C LYS A 90 17.99 13.03 10.50
N THR A 91 18.70 11.90 10.45
CA THR A 91 19.97 11.77 9.73
C THR A 91 19.80 11.36 8.27
N LYS A 92 18.59 10.92 7.88
CA LYS A 92 18.29 10.33 6.56
C LYS A 92 19.16 9.12 6.22
N ASN A 93 19.81 8.52 7.22
CA ASN A 93 20.56 7.29 7.06
C ASN A 93 19.59 6.13 6.80
N ARG A 94 19.92 5.28 5.83
CA ARG A 94 19.18 4.08 5.45
C ARG A 94 20.07 2.87 5.69
N LYS A 95 19.62 1.95 6.53
CA LYS A 95 20.35 0.71 6.84
C LYS A 95 19.60 -0.48 6.25
N PRO A 96 20.21 -1.26 5.34
CA PRO A 96 19.56 -2.43 4.76
C PRO A 96 19.40 -3.54 5.81
N LEU A 97 18.22 -4.14 5.82
CA LEU A 97 17.86 -5.29 6.65
C LEU A 97 17.61 -6.54 5.79
N GLY A 98 17.28 -6.38 4.50
CA GLY A 98 16.92 -7.49 3.63
C GLY A 98 15.49 -7.99 3.92
N ARG A 99 15.31 -9.30 4.08
CA ARG A 99 13.99 -9.88 4.35
C ARG A 99 13.75 -10.02 5.85
N ILE A 100 12.68 -9.41 6.34
CA ILE A 100 12.33 -9.42 7.76
C ILE A 100 10.85 -9.75 7.98
N MET A 101 10.53 -10.17 9.20
CA MET A 101 9.16 -10.24 9.70
C MET A 101 8.97 -9.15 10.76
N LEU A 102 8.08 -8.19 10.49
CA LEU A 102 7.71 -7.13 11.42
C LEU A 102 6.44 -7.54 12.15
N LYS A 103 6.47 -7.48 13.49
CA LYS A 103 5.30 -7.83 14.31
C LYS A 103 4.24 -6.73 14.25
N GLY A 104 2.97 -7.13 14.18
CA GLY A 104 1.83 -6.22 14.02
C GLY A 104 1.61 -5.26 15.20
N ASP A 105 2.00 -5.66 16.41
CA ASP A 105 1.97 -4.84 17.63
C ASP A 105 2.87 -3.59 17.55
N ASN A 106 3.91 -3.63 16.71
CA ASN A 106 4.82 -2.52 16.50
C ASN A 106 4.35 -1.55 15.41
N ILE A 107 3.23 -1.81 14.72
CA ILE A 107 2.77 -1.01 13.59
C ILE A 107 1.82 0.10 14.05
N THR A 108 2.20 1.35 13.84
CA THR A 108 1.34 2.53 14.08
C THR A 108 0.63 2.97 12.81
N LEU A 109 1.35 3.04 11.68
CA LEU A 109 0.82 3.54 10.42
C LEU A 109 1.52 2.89 9.23
N LEU A 110 0.75 2.54 8.20
CA LEU A 110 1.26 2.10 6.89
C LEU A 110 1.03 3.20 5.86
N GLN A 111 2.10 3.62 5.20
CA GLN A 111 2.07 4.66 4.17
C GLN A 111 2.74 4.15 2.89
N SER A 112 2.13 4.37 1.73
CA SER A 112 2.83 4.18 0.46
C SER A 112 3.90 5.26 0.31
N VAL A 113 5.13 4.88 -0.04
CA VAL A 113 6.12 5.85 -0.49
C VAL A 113 6.00 6.02 -2.00
N SER A 114 5.58 7.21 -2.42
CA SER A 114 5.65 7.61 -3.82
C SER A 114 7.08 8.11 -4.05
N ASN A 115 7.84 7.44 -4.92
CA ASN A 115 9.00 8.09 -5.54
C ASN A 115 8.52 9.09 -6.59
#